data_AF-A0A920RX82-F1
#
_entry.id   AF-A0A920RX82-F1
#
_cell.length_a   1.000
_cell.length_b   1.000
_cell.length_c   1.000
_cell.angle_alpha   90.00
_cell.angle_beta   90.00
_cell.angle_gamma   90.00
#
_symmetry.space_group_name_H-M   'P 1'
#
loop_
_entity.id
_entity.type
_entity.pdbx_description
1 polymer ?
#
loop_
_entity_poly.entity_id
_entity_poly.type
_entity_poly.pdbx_seq_one_letter_code
_entity_poly.pdbx_strand_id
1 'polypeptide(L)' 'MKERIQKILANEGIVSRRQAENLIKEGRIKVNGKEVILGMSISRRDLIEIDGKVVEISEGTNPLRVLM' A
#
# COMPACT_ATOMS: atom_id res chain seq x y z
N MET A 1 15.38 0.67 0.69
CA MET A 1 15.11 0.48 -0.74
C MET A 1 13.73 1.04 -1.05
N LYS A 2 13.57 1.76 -2.17
CA LYS A 2 12.24 2.17 -2.66
C LYS A 2 11.67 1.04 -3.50
N GLU A 3 10.43 0.67 -3.25
CA GLU A 3 9.76 -0.39 -3.98
C GLU A 3 8.38 0.11 -4.45
N ARG A 4 7.83 -0.50 -5.50
CA ARG A 4 6.54 -0.07 -6.04
C ARG A 4 5.46 -0.21 -4.97
N ILE A 5 4.63 0.82 -4.84
CA ILE A 5 3.53 0.82 -3.87
C ILE A 5 2.63 -0.41 -4.01
N GLN A 6 2.34 -0.87 -5.23
CA GLN A 6 1.50 -2.06 -5.44
C GLN A 6 2.14 -3.33 -4.89
N LYS A 7 3.48 -3.42 -4.96
CA LYS A 7 4.24 -4.56 -4.45
C LYS A 7 4.34 -4.52 -2.93
N ILE A 8 4.58 -3.33 -2.37
CA ILE A 8 4.60 -3.13 -0.91
C ILE A 8 3.24 -3.48 -0.32
N LEU A 9 2.16 -2.87 -0.82
CA LEU A 9 0.79 -3.13 -0.34
C LEU A 9 0.39 -4.61 -0.43
N ALA A 10 0.81 -5.30 -1.50
CA ALA A 10 0.55 -6.72 -1.67
C ALA A 10 1.42 -7.60 -0.76
N ASN A 11 2.68 -7.23 -0.51
CA ASN A 11 3.57 -7.94 0.40
C ASN A 11 3.10 -7.85 1.85
N GLU A 12 2.55 -6.69 2.24
CA GLU A 12 2.00 -6.47 3.58
C GLU A 12 0.60 -7.08 3.76
N GLY A 13 0.02 -7.67 2.71
CA GLY A 13 -1.32 -8.26 2.77
C GLY A 13 -2.44 -7.24 2.98
N ILE A 14 -2.17 -5.94 2.77
CA ILE A 14 -3.14 -4.86 2.96
C ILE A 14 -4.20 -4.93 1.87
N VAL A 15 -3.76 -5.00 0.61
CA VAL A 15 -4.64 -5.12 -0.56
C VAL A 15 -3.95 -5.89 -1.68
N SER A 16 -4.73 -6.51 -2.54
CA SER A 16 -4.21 -7.14 -3.76
C SER A 16 -3.61 -6.11 -4.71
N ARG A 17 -2.65 -6.52 -5.57
CA ARG A 17 -2.06 -5.63 -6.61
C ARG A 17 -3.13 -4.88 -7.41
N ARG A 18 -4.17 -5.58 -7.87
CA ARG A 18 -5.31 -4.99 -8.62
C ARG A 18 -6.14 -4.00 -7.80
N GLN A 19 -6.40 -4.30 -6.53
CA GLN A 19 -7.11 -3.38 -5.65
C GLN A 19 -6.28 -2.13 -5.38
N ALA A 20 -4.97 -2.27 -5.17
CA ALA A 20 -4.08 -1.13 -5.04
C ALA A 20 -4.17 -0.21 -6.27
N GLU A 21 -4.20 -0.77 -7.49
CA GLU A 21 -4.36 0.04 -8.70
C GLU A 21 -5.68 0.81 -8.74
N ASN A 22 -6.79 0.17 -8.35
CA ASN A 22 -8.11 0.82 -8.30
C ASN A 22 -8.14 1.94 -7.27
N LEU A 23 -7.68 1.66 -6.04
CA LEU A 23 -7.64 2.66 -4.96
C LEU A 23 -6.76 3.86 -5.31
N ILE A 24 -5.65 3.63 -6.02
CA ILE A 24 -4.78 4.69 -6.53
C ILE A 24 -5.50 5.50 -7.61
N LYS A 25 -6.19 4.85 -8.56
CA LYS A 25 -6.99 5.54 -9.59
C LYS A 25 -8.11 6.39 -8.99
N GLU A 26 -8.69 5.93 -7.89
CA GLU A 26 -9.74 6.64 -7.16
C GLU A 26 -9.19 7.75 -6.24
N GLY A 27 -7.86 7.91 -6.13
CA GLY A 27 -7.26 8.89 -5.21
C GLY A 27 -7.46 8.56 -3.73
N ARG A 28 -7.81 7.30 -3.42
CA ARG A 28 -8.09 6.82 -2.06
C ARG A 28 -6.84 6.49 -1.26
N ILE A 29 -5.68 6.42 -1.93
CA ILE A 29 -4.38 6.23 -1.29
C ILE A 29 -3.62 7.55 -1.22
N LYS A 30 -3.15 7.88 -0.03
CA LYS A 30 -2.20 8.97 0.22
C LYS A 30 -0.96 8.40 0.87
N VAL A 31 0.19 8.94 0.53
CA VAL A 31 1.46 8.60 1.18
C VAL A 31 2.06 9.88 1.73
N ASN A 32 2.26 9.90 3.04
CA ASN A 32 2.75 11.07 3.76
C ASN A 32 1.93 12.34 3.44
N GLY A 33 0.60 12.18 3.40
CA GLY A 33 -0.35 13.24 3.07
C GLY A 33 -0.42 13.64 1.58
N LYS A 34 0.32 12.97 0.69
CA LYS A 34 0.32 13.23 -0.75
C LYS A 34 -0.40 12.14 -1.53
N GLU A 35 -1.23 12.51 -2.48
CA GLU A 35 -1.83 11.53 -3.40
C GLU A 35 -0.73 10.80 -4.18
N VAL A 36 -0.86 9.48 -4.25
CA VAL A 36 0.07 8.64 -4.99
C VAL A 36 -0.49 8.28 -6.35
N ILE A 37 0.42 8.04 -7.28
CA ILE A 37 0.08 7.63 -8.64
C ILE A 37 0.48 6.18 -8.90
N LEU A 38 -0.13 5.60 -9.94
CA LEU A 38 0.16 4.24 -10.38
C LEU A 38 1.63 4.11 -10.77
N GLY A 39 2.30 3.12 -10.17
CA GLY A 39 3.72 2.86 -10.42
C GLY A 39 4.69 3.71 -9.59
N MET A 40 4.19 4.54 -8.67
CA MET A 40 5.02 5.26 -7.72
C MET A 40 5.80 4.30 -6.81
N SER A 41 7.07 4.64 -6.59
CA SER A 41 7.96 3.90 -5.68
C SER A 41 8.03 4.61 -4.34
N ILE A 42 7.66 3.92 -3.28
CA ILE A 42 7.66 4.44 -1.91
C ILE A 42 8.60 3.60 -1.04
N SER A 43 8.95 4.09 0.14
CA SER A 43 9.67 3.33 1.16
C SER A 43 8.71 2.72 2.17
N ARG A 44 9.14 1.63 2.81
CA ARG A 44 8.44 1.01 3.94
C ARG A 44 8.31 1.92 5.16
N ARG A 45 9.11 2.99 5.23
CA ARG A 45 9.04 4.00 6.28
C ARG A 45 8.03 5.11 5.99
N ASP A 46 7.48 5.15 4.79
CA ASP A 46 6.47 6.14 4.45
C ASP A 46 5.12 5.74 5.05
N LEU A 47 4.42 6.73 5.61
CA LEU A 47 3.05 6.59 6.10
C LEU A 47 2.09 6.44 4.93
N ILE A 48 1.39 5.32 4.84
CA ILE A 48 0.34 5.12 3.83
C ILE A 48 -1.01 5.33 4.49
N GLU A 49 -1.86 6.12 3.87
CA GLU A 49 -3.24 6.35 4.27
C GLU A 49 -4.14 5.80 3.17
N ILE A 50 -5.07 4.91 3.52
CA ILE A 50 -6.02 4.31 2.59
C ILE A 50 -7.42 4.55 3.15
N ASP A 51 -8.27 5.28 2.44
CA ASP A 51 -9.66 5.53 2.87
C ASP A 51 -9.72 6.17 4.27
N GLY A 52 -8.75 7.05 4.58
CA GLY A 52 -8.61 7.70 5.89
C GLY A 52 -8.06 6.80 7.01
N LYS A 53 -7.68 5.56 6.71
CA LYS A 53 -6.97 4.67 7.66
C LYS A 53 -5.48 4.73 7.39
N VAL A 54 -4.73 5.13 8.41
CA VAL A 54 -3.27 5.05 8.41
C VAL A 54 -2.86 3.59 8.53
N VAL A 55 -2.01 3.14 7.59
CA VAL A 55 -1.43 1.81 7.55
C VAL A 55 0.08 1.95 7.66
N GLU A 56 0.62 1.45 8.77
CA GLU A 56 2.06 1.38 9.00
C GLU A 56 2.61 0.04 8.51
N ILE A 57 3.60 0.13 7.63
CA ILE A 57 4.31 -1.02 7.09
C ILE A 57 5.43 -1.37 8.07
N SER A 58 5.11 -2.25 9.01
CA SER A 58 6.06 -2.72 10.01
C SER A 58 6.83 -3.92 9.43
N GLU A 59 8.16 -3.91 9.48
CA GLU A 59 8.97 -5.08 9.11
C GLU A 59 8.78 -6.20 10.15
N GLY A 60 7.64 -6.90 10.11
CA GLY A 60 7.31 -7.87 11.13
C GLY A 60 5.92 -8.46 11.01
N THR A 61 5.86 -9.61 10.35
CA THR A 61 4.93 -10.70 10.66
C THR A 61 3.47 -10.53 10.23
N ASN A 62 3.11 -11.01 9.02
CA ASN A 62 2.21 -12.16 8.92
C ASN A 62 2.08 -12.75 7.50
N PRO A 63 2.27 -14.07 7.31
CA PRO A 63 1.75 -14.79 6.16
C PRO A 63 0.28 -15.18 6.40
N LEU A 64 -0.65 -14.23 6.51
CA LEU A 64 -2.08 -14.56 6.57
C LEU A 64 -2.69 -14.64 5.17
N ARG A 65 -2.43 -15.80 4.58
CA ARG A 65 -3.37 -16.64 3.84
C ARG A 65 -4.84 -16.20 4.02
N VAL A 66 -5.40 -15.50 3.04
CA VAL A 66 -6.85 -15.54 2.80
C VAL A 66 -7.04 -16.25 1.48
N LEU A 67 -7.26 -17.55 1.63
CA LEU A 67 -7.85 -18.41 0.62
C LEU A 67 -9.35 -18.14 0.66
N MET A 68 -9.91 -17.62 -0.43
CA MET A 68 -11.28 -17.92 -0.83
C MET A 68 -11.36 -17.88 -2.35
#